data_AF-A0A1H2JAZ6-F1
#
_entry.id   AF-A0A1H2JAZ6-F1
#
_cell.length_a   1.000
_cell.length_b   1.000
_cell.length_c   1.000
_cell.angle_alpha   90.00
_cell.angle_beta   90.00
_cell.angle_gamma   90.00
#
_symmetry.space_group_name_H-M   'P 1'
#
loop_
_entity.id
_entity.type
_entity.pdbx_description
1 polymer ?
#
loop_
_entity_poly.entity_id
_entity_poly.type
_entity_poly.pdbx_seq_one_letter_code
_entity_poly.pdbx_strand_id
1 'polypeptide(L)' 'MTFINLEDETGMVNVVCSVGLWARYRVLAQTAPALLVRGRVQNAEGAVTVVADRLQRMDLRVGTRSRDWQ' A
#
# COMPACT_ATOMS: atom_id res chain seq x y z
N MET A 1 -12.59 8.12 -4.59
CA MET A 1 -11.37 7.29 -4.72
C MET A 1 -10.41 7.68 -3.61
N THR A 2 -9.59 6.75 -3.14
CA THR A 2 -8.58 6.99 -2.09
C THR A 2 -7.22 6.52 -2.59
N PHE A 3 -6.16 7.22 -2.17
CA PHE A 3 -4.78 6.87 -2.51
C PHE A 3 -4.05 6.44 -1.23
N ILE A 4 -3.28 5.37 -1.30
CA ILE A 4 -2.35 4.93 -0.26
C ILE A 4 -0.94 5.03 -0.85
N ASN A 5 -0.02 5.66 -0.14
CA ASN A 5 1.39 5.63 -0.48
C ASN A 5 2.08 4.56 0.38
N LEU A 6 2.83 3.65 -0.23
CA LEU A 6 3.61 2.63 0.44
C LEU A 6 5.08 2.81 0.10
N GLU A 7 5.94 2.61 1.09
CA GLU A 7 7.39 2.69 0.95
C GLU A 7 8.01 1.39 1.45
N ASP A 8 9.00 0.88 0.71
CA ASP A 8 9.90 -0.19 1.13
C ASP A 8 11.35 0.19 0.78
N GLU A 9 12.30 -0.75 0.93
CA GLU A 9 13.71 -0.51 0.65
C GLU A 9 14.01 -0.22 -0.84
N THR A 10 13.07 -0.52 -1.74
CA THR A 10 13.18 -0.31 -3.19
C THR A 10 12.56 1.00 -3.65
N GLY A 11 11.80 1.68 -2.78
CA GLY A 11 11.23 2.99 -3.03
C GLY A 11 9.75 3.07 -2.68
N MET A 12 9.06 4.04 -3.30
CA MET A 12 7.65 4.29 -3.04
C MET A 12 6.76 3.80 -4.20
N VAL A 13 5.56 3.33 -3.85
CA VAL A 13 4.49 3.03 -4.80
C VAL A 13 3.17 3.67 -4.35
N ASN A 14 2.44 4.22 -5.31
CA ASN A 14 1.09 4.71 -5.06
C ASN A 14 0.06 3.62 -5.36
N VAL A 15 -0.93 3.49 -4.49
CA VAL A 15 -2.00 2.50 -4.60
C VAL A 15 -3.34 3.21 -4.66
N VAL A 16 -4.09 2.97 -5.73
CA VAL A 16 -5.43 3.52 -5.94
C VAL A 16 -6.47 2.54 -5.42
N CYS A 17 -7.27 3.00 -4.47
CA CYS A 17 -8.40 2.25 -3.93
C CYS A 17 -9.72 2.81 -4.47
N SER A 18 -10.52 1.92 -5.06
CA SER A 18 -11.93 2.23 -5.35
C SER A 18 -12.69 2.46 -4.05
N VAL A 19 -13.86 3.12 -4.13
CA VAL A 19 -14.69 3.41 -2.94
C VAL A 19 -15.09 2.11 -2.22
N GLY A 20 -15.49 1.08 -2.96
CA GLY A 20 -15.86 -0.22 -2.39
C GLY A 20 -14.68 -0.96 -1.74
N LEU A 21 -13.50 -0.91 -2.35
CA LEU A 21 -12.30 -1.50 -1.76
C LEU A 21 -11.93 -0.79 -0.45
N TRP A 22 -11.94 0.55 -0.47
CA TRP A 22 -11.62 1.35 0.70
C TRP A 22 -12.61 1.09 1.84
N ALA A 23 -13.92 1.11 1.55
CA ALA A 23 -14.95 0.81 2.56
C ALA A 23 -14.73 -0.57 3.21
N ARG A 24 -14.30 -1.56 2.42
CA ARG A 24 -14.05 -2.93 2.91
C ARG A 24 -12.77 -3.07 3.73
N TYR A 25 -11.69 -2.39 3.34
CA TYR A 25 -10.35 -2.63 3.88
C TYR A 25 -9.74 -1.44 4.64
N ARG A 26 -10.47 -0.33 4.84
CA ARG A 26 -9.98 0.89 5.52
C ARG A 26 -9.22 0.59 6.82
N VAL A 27 -9.80 -0.22 7.71
CA VAL A 27 -9.17 -0.51 9.02
C VAL A 27 -7.83 -1.22 8.81
N LEU A 28 -7.79 -2.22 7.93
CA LEU A 28 -6.56 -2.93 7.59
C LEU A 28 -5.51 -1.98 6.99
N ALA A 29 -5.92 -1.14 6.03
CA ALA A 29 -5.04 -0.21 5.34
C ALA A 29 -4.42 0.85 6.28
N GLN A 30 -5.13 1.23 7.35
CA GLN A 30 -4.69 2.23 8.31
C GLN A 30 -3.88 1.66 9.48
N THR A 31 -4.00 0.36 9.77
CA THR A 31 -3.46 -0.23 11.01
C THR A 31 -2.42 -1.32 10.77
N ALA A 32 -2.31 -1.85 9.55
CA ALA A 32 -1.30 -2.86 9.27
C ALA A 32 0.08 -2.20 9.13
N PRO A 33 1.13 -2.75 9.77
CA PRO A 33 2.50 -2.24 9.62
C PRO A 33 3.07 -2.49 8.22
N ALA A 34 2.54 -3.48 7.50
CA ALA A 34 2.82 -3.73 6.09
C ALA A 34 1.60 -4.32 5.39
N LEU A 35 1.50 -4.03 4.10
CA LEU A 35 0.39 -4.44 3.25
C LEU A 35 0.90 -5.23 2.05
N LEU A 36 0.29 -6.38 1.81
CA LEU A 36 0.32 -7.03 0.52
C LEU A 36 -0.80 -6.45 -0.35
N VAL A 37 -0.43 -5.82 -1.44
CA VAL A 37 -1.36 -5.19 -2.39
C VAL A 37 -1.41 -6.01 -3.67
N ARG A 38 -2.63 -6.41 -4.07
CA ARG A 38 -2.89 -7.01 -5.38
C ARG A 38 -3.67 -6.04 -6.24
N GLY A 39 -3.23 -5.86 -7.48
CA GLY A 39 -3.89 -4.97 -8.42
C GLY A 39 -3.22 -4.95 -9.79
N ARG A 40 -3.67 -4.04 -10.63
CA ARG A 40 -3.08 -3.79 -11.95
C ARG A 40 -2.12 -2.61 -11.87
N VAL A 41 -0.92 -2.81 -12.42
CA VAL A 41 0.05 -1.73 -12.55
C VAL A 41 -0.38 -0.79 -13.67
N GLN A 42 -0.34 0.50 -13.38
CA GLN A 42 -0.46 1.59 -14.34
C GLN A 42 0.84 2.39 -14.28
N ASN A 43 1.51 2.50 -15.42
CA ASN A 43 2.67 3.37 -15.57
C ASN A 43 2.19 4.64 -16.28
N ALA A 44 2.20 5.75 -15.56
CA ALA A 44 1.91 7.07 -16.11
C ALA A 44 3.16 7.92 -15.94
N GLU A 45 3.85 8.22 -17.06
CA GLU A 45 4.94 9.20 -17.12
C GLU A 45 6.01 9.02 -16.03
N GLY A 46 6.42 7.77 -15.78
CA GLY A 46 7.47 7.44 -14.80
C GLY A 46 7.00 7.22 -13.37
N ALA A 47 5.74 7.50 -13.05
CA ALA A 47 5.12 7.12 -11.78
C ALA A 47 4.39 5.77 -11.92
N VAL A 48 4.81 4.79 -11.11
CA VAL A 48 4.15 3.49 -11.02
C VAL A 48 3.02 3.58 -9.99
N THR A 49 1.80 3.27 -10.43
CA THR A 49 0.62 3.20 -9.58
C THR A 49 0.00 1.81 -9.66
N VAL A 50 -0.49 1.28 -8.55
CA VAL A 50 -1.25 0.02 -8.52
C VAL A 50 -2.71 0.33 -8.28
N VAL A 51 -3.57 -0.01 -9.24
CA VAL A 51 -5.03 0.00 -9.03
C VAL A 51 -5.42 -1.28 -8.30
N ALA A 52 -5.71 -1.15 -7.00
CA ALA A 52 -5.90 -2.30 -6.12
C ALA A 52 -7.27 -2.95 -6.28
N ASP A 53 -7.29 -4.28 -6.17
CA ASP A 53 -8.50 -5.10 -6.04
C ASP A 53 -8.55 -5.89 -4.71
N ARG A 54 -7.42 -5.99 -4.00
CA ARG A 54 -7.33 -6.64 -2.68
C ARG A 54 -6.18 -6.08 -1.85
N LEU A 55 -6.44 -5.93 -0.55
CA LEU A 55 -5.44 -5.61 0.48
C LEU A 55 -5.40 -6.76 1.51
N GLN A 56 -4.19 -7.10 1.97
CA GLN A 56 -3.97 -8.08 3.04
C GLN A 56 -2.86 -7.59 3.97
N ARG A 57 -2.91 -7.96 5.25
CA ARG A 57 -1.77 -7.77 6.15
C ARG A 57 -0.62 -8.62 5.65
N MET A 58 0.57 -8.03 5.56
CA MET A 58 1.80 -8.76 5.31
C MET A 58 2.49 -9.03 6.65
N ASP A 59 2.70 -10.30 6.97
CA ASP A 59 3.46 -10.70 8.16
C ASP A 59 4.95 -10.49 7.88
N LEU A 60 5.49 -9.40 8.42
CA LEU A 60 6.92 -9.13 8.38
C LEU A 60 7.63 -10.10 9.32
N ARG A 61 8.16 -11.21 8.78
CA ARG A 61 9.04 -12.13 9.54
C ARG A 61 10.45 -11.57 9.75
N VAL A 62 10.67 -10.30 9.43
CA VAL A 62 11.92 -9.57 9.60
C VAL A 62 11.60 -8.34 10.43
N GLY A 63 12.30 -8.15 11.55
CA GLY A 63 12.07 -7.03 12.46
C GLY A 63 12.50 -5.71 11.83
N THR A 64 11.56 -5.00 11.21
CA THR A 64 11.78 -3.63 10.74
C THR A 64 11.53 -2.66 11.90
N ARG A 65 12.60 -2.05 12.39
CA ARG A 65 12.51 -0.93 13.33
C ARG A 65 12.06 0.30 12.54
N SER A 66 10.95 0.91 12.95
CA SER A 66 10.53 2.23 12.45
C SER A 66 11.74 3.17 12.44
N ARG A 67 12.05 3.77 11.28
CA ARG A 67 13.10 4.78 11.20
C ARG A 67 12.47 6.11 11.60
N ASP A 68 12.47 6.36 12.90
CA ASP A 68 12.02 7.61 13.47
C ASP A 68 13.02 8.71 13.06
N TRP A 69 12.56 9.71 12.32
CA TRP A 69 13.35 10.85 11.89
C TRP A 69 13.28 11.95 12.96
N GLN A 70 14.37 12.13 13.71
CA GLN A 70 14.62 13.32 14.55
C GLN A 70 15.21 14.47 13.73
#